data_AF-A0AAU1SNQ3-F1
#
_entry.id   AF-A0AAU1SNQ3-F1
#
_cell.length_a   1.000
_cell.length_b   1.000
_cell.length_c   1.000
_cell.angle_alpha   90.00
_cell.angle_beta   90.00
_cell.angle_gamma   90.00
#
_symmetry.space_group_name_H-M   'P 1'
#
loop_
_entity.id
_entity.type
_entity.pdbx_description
1 polymer ?
#
loop_
_entity_poly.entity_id
_entity_poly.type
_entity_poly.pdbx_seq_one_letter_code
_entity_poly.pdbx_strand_id
1 'polypeptide(L)'
;MGYELHMTRASDWLDSEERPISLRDWLEFAHNSAALRQEGHLDLHSVGRQPVFTWGSLDSVAVGLHWCEGRVILSGARAPGVDLVGLADLAAELSAKLIGDEGEQYPGSVRRANEGP
;
A
#
# COMPACT_ATOMS: atom_id res chain seq x y z
N MET A 1 16.78 -5.91 -6.70
CA MET A 1 16.11 -4.64 -7.02
C MET A 1 14.85 -5.00 -7.77
N GLY A 2 13.77 -5.22 -7.02
CA GLY A 2 12.45 -5.47 -7.59
C GLY A 2 11.72 -4.14 -7.71
N TYR A 3 10.83 -4.05 -8.68
CA TYR A 3 9.91 -2.92 -8.81
C TYR A 3 8.92 -2.92 -7.63
N GLU A 4 8.65 -1.75 -7.07
CA GLU A 4 7.75 -1.55 -5.93
C GLU A 4 6.53 -0.69 -6.31
N LEU A 5 5.48 -0.84 -5.51
CA LEU A 5 4.35 0.09 -5.52
C LEU A 5 4.29 0.84 -4.20
N HIS A 6 3.64 1.99 -4.23
CA HIS A 6 3.51 2.90 -3.12
C HIS A 6 2.05 3.26 -2.92
N MET A 7 1.54 3.06 -1.71
CA MET A 7 0.31 3.70 -1.27
C MET A 7 0.63 5.04 -0.63
N THR A 8 0.11 6.12 -1.20
CA THR A 8 0.32 7.48 -0.70
C THR A 8 -0.94 8.34 -0.83
N ARG A 9 -1.13 9.30 0.09
CA ARG A 9 -2.20 10.31 -0.02
C ARG A 9 -1.74 11.52 -0.86
N ALA A 10 -0.46 11.59 -1.19
CA ALA A 10 0.10 12.61 -2.07
C ALA A 10 -0.25 12.34 -3.55
N SER A 11 0.13 13.28 -4.42
CA SER A 11 -0.05 13.12 -5.87
C SER A 11 1.06 12.28 -6.50
N ASP A 12 2.27 12.38 -5.93
CA ASP A 12 3.44 11.59 -6.27
C ASP A 12 3.92 10.87 -5.00
N TRP A 13 4.57 9.72 -5.15
CA TRP A 13 5.07 8.96 -4.01
C TRP A 13 6.30 9.63 -3.37
N LEU A 14 7.06 10.43 -4.11
CA LEU A 14 8.18 11.23 -3.60
C LEU A 14 7.73 12.30 -2.59
N ASP A 15 6.50 12.78 -2.74
CA ASP A 15 5.92 13.84 -1.89
C ASP A 15 5.08 13.27 -0.72
N SER A 16 5.24 11.99 -0.40
CA SER A 16 4.39 11.31 0.60
C SER A 16 4.45 11.95 1.99
N GLU A 17 5.57 12.58 2.35
CA GLU A 17 5.72 13.28 3.64
C GLU A 17 4.87 14.56 3.74
N GLU A 18 4.44 15.15 2.62
CA GLU A 18 3.55 16.31 2.63
C GLU A 18 2.11 15.94 3.02
N ARG A 19 1.70 14.72 2.70
CA ARG A 19 0.39 14.15 3.04
C ARG A 19 0.57 12.73 3.61
N PRO A 20 1.12 12.61 4.82
CA PRO A 20 1.55 11.31 5.31
C PRO A 20 0.37 10.43 5.68
N ILE A 21 0.52 9.15 5.36
CA ILE A 21 -0.10 8.07 6.14
C ILE A 21 0.78 7.94 7.38
N SER A 22 0.25 8.20 8.57
CA SER A 22 1.04 8.04 9.79
C SER A 22 1.30 6.54 10.04
N LEU A 23 2.41 6.18 10.69
CA LEU A 23 2.65 4.78 11.08
C LEU A 23 1.48 4.23 11.90
N ARG A 24 0.93 5.05 12.80
CA ARG A 24 -0.23 4.67 13.62
C ARG A 24 -1.46 4.40 12.74
N ASP A 25 -1.77 5.29 11.79
CA ASP A 25 -2.90 5.12 10.86
C ASP A 25 -2.76 3.81 10.09
N TRP A 26 -1.55 3.54 9.58
CA TRP A 26 -1.26 2.29 8.87
C TRP A 26 -1.48 1.07 9.75
N LEU A 27 -0.91 1.05 10.96
CA LEU A 27 -1.04 -0.10 11.85
C LEU A 27 -2.50 -0.33 12.26
N GLU A 28 -3.23 0.73 12.61
CA GLU A 28 -4.64 0.66 12.96
C GLU A 28 -5.47 0.12 11.79
N PHE A 29 -5.23 0.59 10.58
CA PHE A 29 -5.87 0.06 9.37
C PHE A 29 -5.52 -1.41 9.13
N ALA A 30 -4.23 -1.75 9.14
CA ALA A 30 -3.73 -3.06 8.79
C ALA A 30 -4.18 -4.16 9.77
N HIS A 31 -4.24 -3.85 11.07
CA HIS A 31 -4.76 -4.77 12.08
C HIS A 31 -6.27 -5.00 12.00
N ASN A 32 -7.02 -4.03 11.48
CA ASN A 32 -8.48 -4.15 11.32
C ASN A 32 -8.91 -4.65 9.93
N SER A 33 -7.97 -4.75 8.97
CA SER A 33 -8.26 -5.21 7.61
C SER A 33 -8.28 -6.75 7.55
N ALA A 34 -9.41 -7.33 7.15
CA ALA A 34 -9.52 -8.76 6.90
C ALA A 34 -8.72 -9.23 5.67
N ALA A 35 -8.31 -8.30 4.80
CA ALA A 35 -7.52 -8.59 3.60
C ALA A 35 -6.02 -8.73 3.88
N LEU A 36 -5.56 -8.27 5.06
CA LEU A 36 -4.16 -8.25 5.44
C LEU A 36 -3.87 -9.29 6.51
N ARG A 37 -2.69 -9.92 6.41
CA ARG A 37 -2.17 -10.83 7.42
C ARG A 37 -0.85 -10.32 7.92
N GLN A 38 -0.68 -10.21 9.23
CA GLN A 38 0.61 -9.87 9.79
C GLN A 38 1.55 -11.08 9.66
N GLU A 39 2.66 -10.91 8.94
CA GLU A 39 3.65 -11.95 8.72
C GLU A 39 5.05 -11.41 9.04
N GLY A 40 5.53 -11.71 10.25
CA GLY A 40 6.86 -11.33 10.68
C GLY A 40 7.00 -9.84 11.01
N HIS A 41 8.25 -9.39 11.04
CA HIS A 41 8.64 -8.03 11.40
C HIS A 41 9.82 -7.59 10.55
N LEU A 42 9.91 -6.30 10.28
CA LEU A 42 11.02 -5.66 9.61
C LEU A 42 11.65 -4.63 10.55
N ASP A 43 12.98 -4.68 10.66
CA ASP A 43 13.76 -3.67 11.38
C ASP A 43 14.22 -2.60 10.39
N LEU A 44 13.57 -1.44 10.41
CA LEU A 44 13.96 -0.30 9.58
C LEU A 44 14.79 0.68 10.39
N HIS A 45 15.87 1.19 9.80
CA HIS A 45 16.79 2.08 10.52
C HIS A 45 16.09 3.36 11.03
N SER A 46 15.16 3.90 10.25
CA SER A 46 14.47 5.16 10.55
C SER A 46 13.32 5.04 11.56
N VAL A 47 12.79 3.83 11.76
CA VAL A 47 11.51 3.60 12.46
C VAL A 47 11.64 2.58 13.60
N GLY A 48 12.66 1.72 13.54
CA GLY A 48 12.80 0.55 14.39
C GLY A 48 12.00 -0.65 13.87
N ARG A 49 11.71 -1.58 14.78
CA ARG A 49 10.99 -2.81 14.47
C ARG A 49 9.50 -2.54 14.25
N GLN A 50 8.99 -2.92 13.08
CA GLN A 50 7.57 -2.84 12.77
C GLN A 50 7.04 -4.17 12.19
N PRO A 51 5.75 -4.48 12.32
CA PRO A 51 5.16 -5.63 11.65
C PRO A 51 5.18 -5.47 10.14
N VAL A 52 5.39 -6.58 9.43
CA VAL A 52 5.13 -6.67 7.99
C VAL A 52 3.77 -7.31 7.79
N PHE A 53 3.01 -6.79 6.84
CA PHE A 53 1.73 -7.37 6.45
C PHE A 53 1.85 -7.97 5.05
N THR A 54 1.07 -8.99 4.76
CA THR A 54 0.93 -9.54 3.42
C THR A 54 -0.51 -9.44 2.94
N TRP A 55 -0.65 -9.14 1.65
CA TRP A 55 -1.93 -9.11 0.94
C TRP A 55 -1.96 -10.22 -0.12
N GLY A 56 -3.08 -10.92 -0.19
CA GLY A 56 -3.30 -11.99 -1.15
C GLY A 56 -4.00 -13.22 -0.57
N SER A 57 -4.46 -14.09 -1.45
CA SER A 57 -5.02 -15.39 -1.08
C SER A 57 -3.92 -16.36 -0.65
N LEU A 58 -4.27 -17.38 0.16
CA LEU A 58 -3.33 -18.42 0.60
C LEU A 58 -2.66 -19.16 -0.58
N ASP A 59 -3.36 -19.23 -1.71
CA ASP A 59 -2.93 -19.96 -2.91
C ASP A 59 -2.30 -19.05 -3.98
N SER A 60 -2.19 -17.75 -3.72
CA SER A 60 -1.64 -16.76 -4.67
C SER A 60 -0.32 -16.16 -4.17
N VAL A 61 0.39 -15.46 -5.05
CA VAL A 61 1.60 -14.72 -4.64
C VAL A 61 1.21 -13.64 -3.63
N ALA A 62 1.84 -13.69 -2.46
CA ALA A 62 1.65 -12.70 -1.41
C ALA A 62 2.46 -11.43 -1.73
N VAL A 63 1.80 -10.28 -1.67
CA VAL A 63 2.44 -8.97 -1.76
C VAL A 63 2.78 -8.52 -0.35
N GLY A 64 4.04 -8.16 -0.11
CA GLY A 64 4.48 -7.65 1.20
C GLY A 64 4.21 -6.16 1.31
N LEU A 65 3.70 -5.71 2.47
CA LEU A 65 3.34 -4.33 2.77
C LEU A 65 4.00 -3.90 4.07
N HIS A 66 4.67 -2.76 4.04
CA HIS A 66 5.26 -2.14 5.23
C HIS A 66 5.24 -0.62 5.12
N TRP A 67 5.23 0.07 6.26
CA TRP A 67 5.23 1.52 6.29
C TRP A 67 6.65 2.07 6.24
N CYS A 68 6.86 3.16 5.50
CA CYS A 68 8.11 3.90 5.46
C CYS A 68 7.84 5.35 5.06
N GLU A 69 8.38 6.33 5.78
CA GLU A 69 8.40 7.76 5.38
C GLU A 69 7.05 8.29 4.84
N GLY A 70 5.97 8.07 5.59
CA GLY A 70 4.65 8.59 5.25
C GLY A 70 3.87 7.81 4.16
N ARG A 71 4.41 6.70 3.66
CA ARG A 71 3.77 5.81 2.68
C ARG A 71 3.81 4.36 3.09
N VAL A 72 3.03 3.53 2.41
CA VAL A 72 3.13 2.06 2.49
C VAL A 72 3.79 1.56 1.22
N ILE A 73 4.88 0.81 1.37
CA ILE A 73 5.63 0.21 0.26
C ILE A 73 5.14 -1.22 0.07
N LEU A 74 4.90 -1.57 -1.19
CA LEU A 74 4.43 -2.88 -1.62
C LEU A 74 5.51 -3.55 -2.46
N SER A 75 6.01 -4.69 -1.97
CA SER A 75 7.03 -5.48 -2.66
C SER A 75 6.41 -6.76 -3.22
N GLY A 76 6.83 -7.16 -4.43
CA GLY A 76 6.32 -8.37 -5.10
C GLY A 76 5.05 -8.15 -5.95
N ALA A 77 4.60 -6.91 -6.10
CA ALA A 77 3.35 -6.58 -6.80
C ALA A 77 3.35 -6.84 -8.33
N ARG A 78 4.52 -7.07 -8.95
CA ARG A 78 4.63 -7.49 -10.37
C ARG A 78 4.60 -8.99 -10.59
N ALA A 79 4.43 -9.79 -9.54
CA ALA A 79 4.32 -11.23 -9.71
C ALA A 79 3.06 -11.57 -10.54
N PRO A 80 3.12 -12.59 -11.42
CA PRO A 80 1.98 -12.98 -12.22
C PRO A 80 0.81 -13.40 -11.30
N GLY A 81 -0.38 -12.88 -11.60
CA GLY A 81 -1.60 -13.16 -10.83
C GLY A 81 -1.85 -12.20 -9.66
N VAL A 82 -1.01 -11.19 -9.43
CA VAL A 82 -1.34 -10.10 -8.50
C VAL A 82 -2.46 -9.25 -9.07
N ASP A 83 -3.51 -9.07 -8.28
CA ASP A 83 -4.64 -8.21 -8.62
C ASP A 83 -4.37 -6.75 -8.18
N LEU A 84 -3.91 -5.95 -9.14
CA LEU A 84 -3.62 -4.52 -8.94
C LEU A 84 -4.89 -3.69 -8.66
N VAL A 85 -6.06 -4.14 -9.10
CA VAL A 85 -7.33 -3.44 -8.84
C VAL A 85 -7.69 -3.59 -7.38
N GLY A 86 -7.60 -4.80 -6.83
CA GLY A 86 -7.81 -5.05 -5.40
C GLY A 86 -6.82 -4.32 -4.50
N LEU A 87 -5.54 -4.21 -4.91
CA LEU A 87 -4.55 -3.39 -4.20
C LEU A 87 -4.89 -1.90 -4.23
N ALA A 88 -5.38 -1.40 -5.36
CA ALA A 88 -5.79 0.00 -5.48
C ALA A 88 -7.08 0.28 -4.67
N ASP A 89 -7.99 -0.68 -4.56
CA ASP A 89 -9.15 -0.58 -3.68
C ASP A 89 -8.74 -0.56 -2.20
N LEU A 90 -7.80 -1.42 -1.80
CA LEU A 90 -7.21 -1.38 -0.45
C LEU A 90 -6.56 -0.03 -0.14
N ALA A 91 -5.83 0.55 -1.11
CA ALA A 91 -5.27 1.88 -0.98
C ALA A 91 -6.37 2.94 -0.79
N ALA A 92 -7.46 2.84 -1.54
CA ALA A 92 -8.59 3.76 -1.45
C ALA A 92 -9.32 3.68 -0.09
N GLU A 93 -9.41 2.50 0.53
CA GLU A 93 -9.92 2.35 1.90
C GLU A 93 -9.09 3.14 2.92
N LEU A 94 -7.77 3.21 2.71
CA LEU A 94 -6.85 4.04 3.50
C LEU A 94 -6.86 5.53 3.10
N SER A 95 -7.76 5.92 2.18
CA SER A 95 -7.82 7.24 1.55
C SER A 95 -6.53 7.61 0.79
N ALA A 96 -5.84 6.61 0.25
CA ALA A 96 -4.60 6.72 -0.50
C ALA A 96 -4.79 6.32 -1.98
N LYS A 97 -3.76 6.57 -2.79
CA LYS A 97 -3.61 6.15 -4.18
C LYS A 97 -2.54 5.07 -4.28
N LEU A 98 -2.63 4.21 -5.29
CA LEU A 98 -1.59 3.24 -5.64
C LEU A 98 -0.76 3.77 -6.81
N ILE A 99 0.53 4.00 -6.57
CA ILE A 99 1.48 4.58 -7.52
C ILE A 99 2.68 3.66 -7.66
N GLY A 100 3.20 3.46 -8.87
CA GLY A 100 4.44 2.71 -9.09
C GLY A 100 5.70 3.54 -8.98
N ASP A 101 6.86 2.87 -8.96
CA ASP A 101 8.18 3.52 -8.95
C ASP A 101 8.35 4.56 -10.08
N GLU A 102 7.72 4.33 -11.25
CA GLU A 102 7.81 5.22 -12.42
C GLU A 102 6.74 6.32 -12.40
N GLY A 103 5.96 6.43 -11.32
CA GLY A 103 4.87 7.41 -11.15
C GLY A 103 3.56 6.99 -11.81
N GLU A 104 3.46 5.77 -12.33
CA GLU A 104 2.24 5.25 -12.93
C GLU A 104 1.15 5.03 -11.88
N GLN A 105 -0.07 5.45 -12.17
CA GLN A 105 -1.20 5.32 -11.24
C GLN A 105 -2.06 4.11 -11.59
N TYR A 106 -2.43 3.35 -10.57
CA TYR A 106 -3.29 2.19 -10.69
C TYR A 106 -4.66 2.49 -10.08
N PRO A 107 -5.72 2.61 -10.90
CA PRO A 107 -7.07 2.86 -10.40
C PRO A 107 -7.72 1.58 -9.86
N GLY A 108 -8.45 1.72 -8.75
CA GLY A 108 -9.30 0.66 -8.20
C GLY A 108 -10.60 0.46 -8.98
N SER A 109 -11.42 -0.46 -8.50
CA SER A 109 -12.73 -0.78 -9.08
C SER A 109 -13.74 0.36 -8.90
N VAL A 110 -13.60 1.13 -7.82
CA VAL A 110 -14.43 2.31 -7.57
C VAL A 110 -13.81 3.52 -8.24
N ARG A 111 -14.16 3.77 -9.51
CA ARG A 111 -14.14 5.15 -10.02
C ARG A 111 -15.14 5.93 -9.18
N ARG A 112 -14.69 6.86 -8.33
CA ARG A 112 -15.61 7.82 -7.72
C ARG A 112 -16.31 8.59 -8.84
N ALA A 113 -17.55 8.20 -9.09
CA ALA A 113 -18.60 9.13 -9.46
C ALA A 113 -18.62 10.23 -8.39
N ASN A 114 -17.98 11.35 -8.66
CA ASN A 114 -18.19 12.64 -8.00
C ASN A 114 -17.39 13.72 -8.74
N GLU A 115 -17.71 13.93 -10.01
CA GLU A 115 -17.69 15.28 -10.58
C GLU A 115 -19.15 15.71 -10.70
N GLY A 116 -19.65 16.36 -9.64
CA GLY A 116 -20.91 17.08 -9.70
C GLY A 116 -20.68 18.40 -10.47
N PRO A 117 -21.62 18.81 -11.35
CA PRO A 117 -21.59 20.11 -12.01
C PRO A 117 -21.76 21.28 -11.02
#